data_AF-A0A7X0IS66-F1
#
_entry.id   AF-A0A7X0IS66-F1
#
_cell.length_a   1.000
_cell.length_b   1.000
_cell.length_c   1.000
_cell.angle_alpha   90.00
_cell.angle_beta   90.00
_cell.angle_gamma   90.00
#
_symmetry.space_group_name_H-M   'P 1'
#
loop_
_entity.id
_entity.type
_entity.pdbx_description
1 polymer ?
#
loop_
_entity_poly.entity_id
_entity_poly.type
_entity_poly.pdbx_seq_one_letter_code
_entity_poly.pdbx_strand_id
1 'polypeptide(L)'
;MHPIALSIWSTSIAGVRAMVACWAVWVVCFILAVTSGCSSVPLTEGGMLSSYSNLGAPKGKFSKSRVFLDKDKLKDVKKVAIWPTTLTLAAGSRIPNPKDRLLVSNSIDRAICFAMSEKYQIVPIGGSPDLTVKAVITDIVPTQPTVAGAATAISIGSSIALPVQIPRLPLGLGGLAVEAEALDGAGVQRAAILWSRGANSITNKARISKVGDAYDLAAAFGSEFSRMIIAGKEPGGLNIRLPSFYEIRTGLGGKPGSPLCESFGRSPGVIGALGASFGAPPSWTDKGARASSFPAQTSPSVKLAAPVNGERRQTSSALNP
;
A
#
# COMPACT_ATOMS: atom_id res chain seq x y z
N MET A 1 -57.74 -54.66 -41.87
CA MET A 1 -57.79 -54.46 -40.39
C MET A 1 -56.41 -54.73 -39.83
N HIS A 2 -55.68 -53.70 -39.43
CA HIS A 2 -54.40 -53.79 -38.72
C HIS A 2 -54.45 -52.86 -37.51
N PRO A 3 -54.10 -53.33 -36.30
CA PRO A 3 -54.04 -52.46 -35.14
C PRO A 3 -52.67 -51.76 -35.10
N ILE A 4 -52.71 -50.43 -34.94
CA ILE A 4 -51.53 -49.61 -34.66
C ILE A 4 -51.32 -49.62 -33.14
N ALA A 5 -50.21 -50.19 -32.69
CA ALA A 5 -49.78 -50.11 -31.29
C ALA A 5 -49.02 -48.79 -31.06
N LEU A 6 -49.57 -47.91 -30.22
CA LEU A 6 -48.83 -46.75 -29.68
C LEU A 6 -47.99 -47.22 -28.47
N SER A 7 -46.67 -47.22 -28.61
CA SER A 7 -45.74 -47.39 -27.50
C SER A 7 -45.49 -46.04 -26.81
N ILE A 8 -46.05 -45.86 -25.62
CA ILE A 8 -45.80 -44.71 -24.74
C ILE A 8 -44.42 -44.90 -24.07
N TRP A 9 -43.47 -44.00 -24.34
CA TRP A 9 -42.19 -43.96 -23.65
C TRP A 9 -42.37 -43.36 -22.25
N SER A 10 -42.19 -44.18 -21.22
CA SER A 10 -42.10 -43.75 -19.82
C SER A 10 -40.73 -43.14 -19.54
N THR A 11 -40.64 -41.82 -19.50
CA THR A 11 -39.45 -41.11 -19.00
C THR A 11 -39.46 -41.14 -17.48
N SER A 12 -38.60 -42.00 -16.89
CA SER A 12 -38.46 -42.14 -15.45
C SER A 12 -38.00 -40.83 -14.78
N ILE A 13 -38.87 -40.28 -13.94
CA ILE A 13 -38.68 -39.07 -13.10
C ILE A 13 -37.40 -39.15 -12.23
N ALA A 14 -36.91 -40.36 -11.95
CA ALA A 14 -35.68 -40.60 -11.19
C ALA A 14 -34.41 -40.08 -11.90
N GLY A 15 -34.34 -40.15 -13.24
CA GLY A 15 -33.17 -39.69 -14.00
C GLY A 15 -32.98 -38.17 -13.95
N VAL A 16 -34.08 -37.43 -13.96
CA VAL A 16 -34.07 -35.95 -13.90
C VAL A 16 -33.58 -35.45 -12.53
N ARG A 17 -33.95 -36.12 -11.44
CA ARG A 17 -33.52 -35.73 -10.08
C ARG A 17 -32.03 -35.96 -9.83
N ALA A 18 -31.47 -37.06 -10.34
CA ALA A 18 -30.04 -37.34 -10.26
C ALA A 18 -29.20 -36.34 -11.08
N MET A 19 -29.69 -35.95 -12.26
CA MET A 19 -29.03 -34.97 -13.12
C MET A 19 -29.01 -33.56 -12.50
N VAL A 20 -30.12 -33.14 -11.86
CA VAL A 20 -30.22 -31.84 -11.16
C VAL A 20 -29.34 -31.80 -9.91
N ALA A 21 -29.24 -32.89 -9.14
CA ALA A 21 -28.37 -32.97 -7.96
C ALA A 21 -26.88 -32.89 -8.34
N CYS A 22 -26.48 -33.55 -9.43
CA CYS A 22 -25.11 -33.51 -9.92
C CYS A 22 -24.72 -32.12 -10.45
N TRP A 23 -25.67 -31.41 -11.07
CA TRP A 23 -25.50 -30.02 -11.51
C TRP A 23 -25.37 -29.04 -10.34
N ALA A 24 -26.20 -29.20 -9.30
CA ALA A 24 -26.15 -28.37 -8.10
C ALA A 24 -24.82 -28.53 -7.35
N VAL A 25 -24.27 -29.75 -7.26
CA VAL A 25 -22.96 -30.01 -6.65
C VAL A 25 -21.83 -29.36 -7.46
N TRP A 26 -21.90 -29.41 -8.80
CA TRP A 26 -20.92 -28.75 -9.67
C TRP A 26 -20.97 -27.22 -9.54
N VAL A 27 -22.16 -26.64 -9.46
CA VAL A 27 -22.36 -25.19 -9.25
C VAL A 27 -21.85 -24.77 -7.88
N VAL A 28 -22.11 -25.54 -6.82
CA VAL A 28 -21.60 -25.25 -5.46
C VAL A 28 -20.07 -25.38 -5.38
N CYS A 29 -19.48 -26.42 -6.00
CA CYS A 29 -18.01 -26.54 -6.10
C CYS A 29 -17.38 -25.40 -6.91
N PHE A 30 -18.02 -24.97 -8.01
CA PHE A 30 -17.55 -23.84 -8.80
C PHE A 30 -17.61 -22.54 -7.99
N ILE A 31 -18.71 -22.27 -7.28
CA ILE A 31 -18.86 -21.10 -6.40
C ILE A 31 -17.81 -21.10 -5.28
N LEU A 32 -17.53 -22.24 -4.65
CA LEU A 32 -16.49 -22.34 -3.62
C LEU A 32 -15.09 -22.08 -4.18
N ALA A 33 -14.78 -22.52 -5.39
CA ALA A 33 -13.48 -22.30 -6.04
C ALA A 33 -13.19 -20.83 -6.39
N VAL A 34 -14.19 -19.97 -6.61
CA VAL A 34 -13.96 -18.55 -6.98
C VAL A 34 -13.70 -17.65 -5.76
N THR A 35 -13.86 -18.14 -4.52
CA THR A 35 -13.73 -17.32 -3.31
C THR A 35 -12.29 -17.12 -2.82
N SER A 36 -11.28 -17.76 -3.42
CA SER A 36 -9.89 -17.75 -2.95
C SER A 36 -8.95 -16.76 -3.67
N GLY A 37 -9.46 -15.67 -4.24
CA GLY A 37 -8.60 -14.66 -4.87
C GLY A 37 -8.09 -13.63 -3.86
N CYS A 38 -7.05 -13.98 -3.11
CA CYS A 38 -6.23 -13.02 -2.38
C CYS A 38 -5.00 -12.68 -3.23
N SER A 39 -4.78 -11.40 -3.56
CA SER A 39 -3.47 -10.97 -4.03
C SER A 39 -2.48 -11.16 -2.90
N SER A 40 -1.36 -11.86 -3.15
CA SER A 40 -0.28 -12.04 -2.18
C SER A 40 0.95 -11.34 -2.72
N VAL A 41 1.41 -10.32 -2.00
CA VAL A 41 2.71 -9.68 -2.26
C VAL A 41 3.75 -10.39 -1.40
N PRO A 42 4.88 -10.83 -1.97
CA PRO A 42 5.92 -11.48 -1.17
C PRO A 42 6.49 -10.48 -0.15
N LEU A 43 6.89 -10.99 1.02
CA LEU A 43 7.60 -10.18 2.02
C LEU A 43 9.10 -10.38 1.77
N THR A 44 9.72 -9.42 1.11
CA THR A 44 11.14 -9.47 0.71
C THR A 44 11.91 -8.28 1.25
N GLU A 45 13.17 -8.49 1.56
CA GLU A 45 14.11 -7.43 1.92
C GLU A 45 14.52 -6.64 0.66
N GLY A 46 14.22 -5.36 0.64
CA GLY A 46 14.50 -4.44 -0.46
C GLY A 46 15.83 -3.70 -0.33
N GLY A 47 16.51 -3.83 0.80
CA GLY A 47 17.79 -3.16 1.08
C GLY A 47 17.66 -1.70 1.52
N MET A 48 16.47 -1.25 1.96
CA MET A 48 16.22 0.15 2.32
C MET A 48 16.33 0.45 3.82
N LEU A 49 16.34 -0.57 4.68
CA LEU A 49 16.60 -0.39 6.12
C LEU A 49 18.10 -0.34 6.45
N SER A 50 18.45 0.40 7.50
CA SER A 50 19.80 0.42 8.07
C SER A 50 20.24 -0.94 8.63
N SER A 51 19.31 -1.73 9.17
CA SER A 51 19.53 -3.12 9.56
C SER A 51 18.25 -3.95 9.45
N TYR A 52 18.43 -5.23 9.12
CA TYR A 52 17.40 -6.28 9.12
C TYR A 52 17.59 -7.28 10.26
N SER A 53 18.74 -7.28 10.92
CA SER A 53 19.13 -8.32 11.88
C SER A 53 18.24 -8.34 13.12
N ASN A 54 17.69 -7.18 13.48
CA ASN A 54 16.85 -7.02 14.67
C ASN A 54 15.36 -7.27 14.38
N LEU A 55 15.00 -7.49 13.11
CA LEU A 55 13.62 -7.78 12.73
C LEU A 55 13.21 -9.15 13.26
N GLY A 56 12.07 -9.19 13.94
CA GLY A 56 11.46 -10.43 14.40
C GLY A 56 11.05 -11.36 13.25
N ALA A 57 10.54 -12.52 13.65
CA ALA A 57 10.01 -13.50 12.71
C ALA A 57 8.86 -12.93 11.86
N PRO A 58 8.69 -13.39 10.61
CA PRO A 58 7.52 -13.04 9.80
C PRO A 58 6.21 -13.35 10.52
N LYS A 59 5.29 -12.40 10.53
CA LYS A 59 3.96 -12.50 11.12
C LYS A 59 2.87 -12.13 10.12
N GLY A 60 1.65 -12.59 10.42
CA GLY A 60 0.42 -12.19 9.73
C GLY A 60 0.02 -13.10 8.56
N LYS A 61 -1.30 -13.26 8.38
CA LYS A 61 -1.89 -14.16 7.36
C LYS A 61 -2.21 -13.43 6.05
N PHE A 62 -2.79 -12.23 6.15
CA PHE A 62 -3.20 -11.41 5.00
C PHE A 62 -2.29 -10.20 4.76
N SER A 63 -1.80 -9.60 5.84
CA SER A 63 -0.71 -8.63 5.82
C SER A 63 0.50 -9.33 6.42
N LYS A 64 1.59 -9.43 5.67
CA LYS A 64 2.83 -10.03 6.15
C LYS A 64 3.72 -8.92 6.67
N SER A 65 4.32 -9.11 7.85
CA SER A 65 5.29 -8.15 8.36
C SER A 65 6.38 -8.78 9.20
N ARG A 66 7.53 -8.11 9.23
CA ARG A 66 8.61 -8.35 10.21
C ARG A 66 8.90 -7.02 10.87
N VAL A 67 9.02 -7.01 12.19
CA VAL A 67 9.04 -5.78 12.99
C VAL A 67 10.21 -5.81 13.96
N PHE A 68 10.77 -4.63 14.19
CA PHE A 68 11.69 -4.35 15.28
C PHE A 68 11.19 -3.12 16.05
N LEU A 69 11.26 -3.16 17.39
CA LEU A 69 10.89 -2.07 18.28
C LEU A 69 11.78 -2.05 19.53
N ASP A 70 12.53 -0.97 19.70
CA ASP A 70 13.23 -0.64 20.94
C ASP A 70 12.31 0.15 21.87
N LYS A 71 11.43 -0.58 22.58
CA LYS A 71 10.34 0.01 23.38
C LYS A 71 10.84 0.99 24.43
N ASP A 72 12.01 0.75 25.02
CA ASP A 72 12.52 1.59 26.09
C ASP A 72 12.99 2.93 25.55
N LYS A 73 13.66 2.95 24.40
CA LYS A 73 14.09 4.20 23.76
C LYS A 73 12.95 4.98 23.13
N LEU A 74 11.84 4.33 22.79
CA LEU A 74 10.66 5.01 22.24
C LEU A 74 9.81 5.76 23.29
N LYS A 75 10.01 5.51 24.59
CA LYS A 75 9.24 6.15 25.68
C LYS A 75 9.54 7.65 25.81
N ASP A 76 10.77 8.04 25.54
CA ASP A 76 11.26 9.41 25.79
C ASP A 76 11.14 10.33 24.57
N VAL A 77 10.64 9.80 23.45
CA VAL A 77 10.50 10.53 22.18
C VAL A 77 9.42 11.60 22.30
N LYS A 78 9.75 12.83 21.91
CA LYS A 78 8.81 13.97 21.89
C LYS A 78 8.73 14.60 20.52
N LYS A 79 9.84 14.68 19.79
CA LYS A 79 9.95 15.32 18.48
C LYS A 79 10.20 14.31 17.37
N VAL A 80 9.43 14.41 16.30
CA VAL A 80 9.56 13.53 15.14
C VAL A 80 9.70 14.34 13.86
N ALA A 81 10.69 13.98 13.04
CA ALA A 81 10.80 14.44 11.66
C ALA A 81 10.39 13.29 10.72
N ILE A 82 9.64 13.62 9.67
CA ILE A 82 9.16 12.64 8.69
C ILE A 82 9.78 13.00 7.35
N TRP A 83 10.55 12.08 6.80
CA TRP A 83 11.12 12.22 5.47
C TRP A 83 10.12 11.75 4.41
N PRO A 84 10.05 12.43 3.25
CA PRO A 84 9.17 12.01 2.17
C PRO A 84 9.46 10.58 1.74
N THR A 85 8.41 9.80 1.56
CA THR A 85 8.51 8.41 1.12
C THR A 85 9.04 8.36 -0.31
N THR A 86 10.03 7.50 -0.54
CA THR A 86 10.58 7.25 -1.88
C THR A 86 10.12 5.90 -2.43
N LEU A 87 10.38 5.67 -3.72
CA LEU A 87 10.13 4.40 -4.39
C LEU A 87 11.46 3.85 -4.87
N THR A 88 11.64 2.53 -4.78
CA THR A 88 12.72 1.85 -5.51
C THR A 88 12.51 1.96 -7.01
N LEU A 89 13.57 1.74 -7.80
CA LEU A 89 13.47 1.71 -9.26
C LEU A 89 12.47 0.64 -9.72
N ALA A 90 12.49 -0.53 -9.07
CA ALA A 90 11.56 -1.63 -9.34
C ALA A 90 10.11 -1.20 -9.12
N ALA A 91 9.76 -0.66 -7.95
CA ALA A 91 8.41 -0.17 -7.65
C ALA A 91 7.99 0.96 -8.61
N GLY A 92 8.88 1.92 -8.85
CA GLY A 92 8.62 3.05 -9.75
C GLY A 92 8.32 2.63 -11.18
N SER A 93 9.04 1.63 -11.71
CA SER A 93 8.85 1.13 -13.08
C SER A 93 7.45 0.55 -13.33
N ARG A 94 6.78 0.03 -12.28
CA ARG A 94 5.44 -0.57 -12.38
C ARG A 94 4.31 0.45 -12.46
N ILE A 95 4.57 1.71 -12.13
CA ILE A 95 3.62 2.83 -12.28
C ILE A 95 4.20 3.80 -13.30
N PRO A 96 3.73 3.81 -14.57
CA PRO A 96 4.30 4.70 -15.58
C PRO A 96 4.12 6.19 -15.29
N ASN A 97 2.99 6.56 -14.68
CA ASN A 97 2.64 7.96 -14.42
C ASN A 97 3.29 8.48 -13.12
N PRO A 98 4.16 9.51 -13.19
CA PRO A 98 4.80 10.07 -12.00
C PRO A 98 3.82 10.65 -10.97
N LYS A 99 2.69 11.21 -11.42
CA LYS A 99 1.67 11.76 -10.49
C LYS A 99 1.04 10.67 -9.63
N ASP A 100 0.82 9.48 -10.21
CA ASP A 100 0.27 8.35 -9.48
C ASP A 100 1.26 7.79 -8.45
N ARG A 101 2.56 7.81 -8.75
CA ARG A 101 3.63 7.47 -7.78
C ARG A 101 3.57 8.40 -6.57
N LEU A 102 3.46 9.71 -6.83
CA LEU A 102 3.36 10.73 -5.78
C LEU A 102 2.09 10.59 -4.94
N LEU A 103 0.97 10.15 -5.52
CA LEU A 103 -0.26 9.90 -4.74
C LEU A 103 -0.05 8.79 -3.71
N VAL A 104 0.63 7.70 -4.09
CA VAL A 104 0.91 6.58 -3.18
C VAL A 104 1.90 6.98 -2.10
N SER A 105 3.01 7.64 -2.44
CA SER A 105 3.99 8.08 -1.45
C SER A 105 3.42 9.12 -0.48
N ASN A 106 2.67 10.12 -0.97
CA ASN A 106 1.99 11.11 -0.14
C ASN A 106 0.94 10.47 0.78
N SER A 107 0.29 9.38 0.35
CA SER A 107 -0.66 8.64 1.20
C SER A 107 0.03 8.03 2.42
N ILE A 108 1.23 7.46 2.25
CA ILE A 108 2.07 6.97 3.36
C ILE A 108 2.46 8.13 4.28
N ASP A 109 3.08 9.17 3.72
CA ASP A 109 3.62 10.28 4.51
C ASP A 109 2.53 11.00 5.31
N ARG A 110 1.37 11.21 4.70
CA ARG A 110 0.21 11.82 5.33
C ARG A 110 -0.30 10.97 6.48
N ALA A 111 -0.48 9.66 6.26
CA ALA A 111 -0.93 8.75 7.30
C ALA A 111 0.06 8.71 8.47
N ILE A 112 1.36 8.67 8.18
CA ILE A 112 2.41 8.72 9.20
C ILE A 112 2.32 10.03 9.99
N CYS A 113 2.31 11.17 9.30
CA CYS A 113 2.32 12.49 9.93
C CYS A 113 1.07 12.73 10.77
N PHE A 114 -0.11 12.37 10.25
CA PHE A 114 -1.35 12.55 10.97
C PHE A 114 -1.34 11.73 12.25
N ALA A 115 -1.03 10.43 12.18
CA ALA A 115 -0.98 9.56 13.35
C ALA A 115 0.09 10.02 14.36
N MET A 116 1.29 10.37 13.91
CA MET A 116 2.36 10.80 14.82
C MET A 116 2.08 12.14 15.49
N SER A 117 1.42 13.07 14.79
CA SER A 117 1.04 14.38 15.35
C SER A 117 -0.04 14.29 16.44
N GLU A 118 -0.62 13.11 16.69
CA GLU A 118 -1.50 12.88 17.84
C GLU A 118 -0.71 12.88 19.16
N LYS A 119 0.54 12.40 19.16
CA LYS A 119 1.38 12.23 20.37
C LYS A 119 2.66 13.07 20.34
N TYR A 120 3.25 13.25 19.17
CA TYR A 120 4.57 13.84 19.00
C TYR A 120 4.49 15.24 18.39
N GLN A 121 5.43 16.09 18.76
CA GLN A 121 5.68 17.35 18.07
C GLN A 121 6.35 17.04 16.73
N ILE A 122 5.67 17.33 15.63
CA ILE A 122 6.29 17.22 14.30
C ILE A 122 7.22 18.42 14.09
N VAL A 123 8.46 18.15 13.71
CA VAL A 123 9.48 19.16 13.41
C VAL A 123 9.92 19.08 11.95
N PRO A 124 10.39 20.19 11.34
CA PRO A 124 10.84 20.18 9.96
C PRO A 124 12.11 19.33 9.78
N ILE A 125 12.34 18.87 8.55
CA ILE A 125 13.60 18.21 8.15
C ILE A 125 14.75 19.20 8.36
N GLY A 126 15.82 18.75 9.01
CA GLY A 126 16.95 19.60 9.42
C GLY A 126 16.75 20.31 10.77
N GLY A 127 15.60 20.12 11.44
CA GLY A 127 15.47 20.45 12.86
C GLY A 127 16.22 19.46 13.76
N SER A 128 15.91 19.47 15.06
CA SER A 128 16.45 18.52 16.05
C SER A 128 15.37 17.54 16.51
N PRO A 129 15.03 16.51 15.70
CA PRO A 129 14.09 15.47 16.09
C PRO A 129 14.74 14.45 17.04
N ASP A 130 13.93 13.86 17.92
CA ASP A 130 14.34 12.69 18.71
C ASP A 130 14.27 11.42 17.84
N LEU A 131 13.32 11.38 16.89
CA LEU A 131 13.21 10.34 15.87
C LEU A 131 13.03 10.92 14.45
N THR A 132 13.73 10.31 13.51
CA THR A 132 13.56 10.52 12.08
C THR A 132 12.92 9.29 11.45
N VAL A 133 11.75 9.48 10.85
CA VAL A 133 11.00 8.42 10.17
C VAL A 133 11.29 8.45 8.67
N LYS A 134 11.63 7.29 8.12
CA LYS A 134 11.86 7.08 6.70
C LYS A 134 11.04 5.88 6.24
N ALA A 135 10.42 5.99 5.07
CA ALA A 135 9.74 4.89 4.42
C ALA A 135 10.12 4.83 2.94
N VAL A 136 10.20 3.62 2.39
CA VAL A 136 10.52 3.35 1.00
C VAL A 136 9.58 2.28 0.48
N ILE A 137 8.89 2.57 -0.61
CA ILE A 137 8.05 1.59 -1.31
C ILE A 137 8.98 0.70 -2.14
N THR A 138 9.03 -0.58 -1.79
CA THR A 138 9.93 -1.57 -2.40
C THR A 138 9.29 -2.31 -3.55
N ASP A 139 7.97 -2.53 -3.51
CA ASP A 139 7.22 -3.10 -4.62
C ASP A 139 5.77 -2.60 -4.66
N ILE A 140 5.19 -2.58 -5.86
CA ILE A 140 3.80 -2.21 -6.10
C ILE A 140 3.21 -3.18 -7.11
N VAL A 141 2.15 -3.91 -6.76
CA VAL A 141 1.38 -4.68 -7.73
C VAL A 141 0.28 -3.78 -8.29
N PRO A 142 0.31 -3.39 -9.57
CA PRO A 142 -0.71 -2.51 -10.12
C PRO A 142 -2.07 -3.19 -10.13
N THR A 143 -3.11 -2.45 -9.74
CA THR A 143 -4.50 -2.86 -9.95
C THR A 143 -4.79 -2.90 -11.45
N GLN A 144 -5.51 -3.91 -11.95
CA GLN A 144 -5.88 -3.99 -13.37
C GLN A 144 -7.20 -3.23 -13.61
N PRO A 145 -7.19 -2.04 -14.25
CA PRO A 145 -8.36 -1.15 -14.24
C PRO A 145 -9.55 -1.68 -15.06
N THR A 146 -9.29 -2.45 -16.11
CA THR A 146 -10.31 -3.02 -17.00
C THR A 146 -11.10 -4.13 -16.29
N VAL A 147 -10.40 -5.00 -15.57
CA VAL A 147 -10.98 -6.08 -14.78
C VAL A 147 -11.64 -5.55 -13.51
N ALA A 148 -11.01 -4.59 -12.84
CA ALA A 148 -11.60 -3.89 -11.70
C ALA A 148 -12.85 -3.09 -12.08
N GLY A 149 -12.85 -2.43 -13.25
CA GLY A 149 -14.01 -1.67 -13.76
C GLY A 149 -15.19 -2.55 -14.16
N ALA A 150 -14.94 -3.72 -14.77
CA ALA A 150 -15.97 -4.72 -15.03
C ALA A 150 -16.55 -5.28 -13.72
N ALA A 151 -15.71 -5.56 -12.72
CA ALA A 151 -16.14 -5.99 -11.40
C ALA A 151 -16.99 -4.92 -10.68
N THR A 152 -16.61 -3.65 -10.80
CA THR A 152 -17.41 -2.52 -10.29
C THR A 152 -18.76 -2.44 -10.98
N ALA A 153 -18.82 -2.54 -12.32
CA ALA A 153 -20.08 -2.49 -13.07
C ALA A 153 -21.05 -3.64 -12.69
N ILE A 154 -20.53 -4.84 -12.46
CA ILE A 154 -21.33 -5.99 -12.00
C ILE A 154 -21.83 -5.76 -10.56
N SER A 155 -20.99 -5.23 -9.68
CA SER A 155 -21.37 -4.94 -8.28
C SER A 155 -22.45 -3.85 -8.17
N ILE A 156 -22.42 -2.86 -9.07
CA ILE A 156 -23.41 -1.76 -9.11
C ILE A 156 -24.79 -2.28 -9.56
N GLY A 157 -24.86 -3.26 -10.47
CA GLY A 157 -26.13 -3.86 -10.90
C GLY A 157 -26.95 -4.52 -9.76
N SER A 158 -26.27 -4.94 -8.70
CA SER A 158 -26.85 -5.54 -7.49
C SER A 158 -27.05 -4.55 -6.32
N SER A 159 -26.73 -3.27 -6.49
CA SER A 159 -26.49 -2.32 -5.39
C SER A 159 -27.68 -1.44 -4.95
N ILE A 160 -28.86 -1.55 -5.56
CA ILE A 160 -29.97 -0.63 -5.27
C ILE A 160 -30.64 -0.87 -3.90
N ALA A 161 -30.36 -1.98 -3.20
CA ALA A 161 -31.21 -2.41 -2.09
C ALA A 161 -30.60 -2.55 -0.67
N LEU A 162 -29.27 -2.50 -0.45
CA LEU A 162 -28.73 -2.81 0.91
C LEU A 162 -27.51 -1.96 1.35
N PRO A 163 -27.45 -1.52 2.63
CA PRO A 163 -26.35 -0.73 3.20
C PRO A 163 -25.16 -1.61 3.66
N VAL A 164 -24.81 -2.63 2.88
CA VAL A 164 -23.68 -3.53 3.18
C VAL A 164 -22.56 -3.34 2.17
N GLN A 165 -21.31 -3.37 2.64
CA GLN A 165 -20.12 -3.34 1.79
C GLN A 165 -20.09 -4.62 0.95
N ILE A 166 -20.49 -4.52 -0.32
CA ILE A 166 -20.47 -5.67 -1.25
C ILE A 166 -19.01 -6.01 -1.55
N PRO A 167 -18.54 -7.22 -1.23
CA PRO A 167 -17.19 -7.63 -1.56
C PRO A 167 -16.96 -7.57 -3.08
N ARG A 168 -15.90 -6.90 -3.52
CA ARG A 168 -15.58 -6.81 -4.96
C ARG A 168 -15.17 -8.18 -5.51
N LEU A 169 -15.38 -8.45 -6.79
CA LEU A 169 -14.84 -9.68 -7.38
C LEU A 169 -13.32 -9.72 -7.20
N PRO A 170 -12.73 -10.88 -6.85
CA PRO A 170 -11.31 -10.98 -6.49
C PRO A 170 -10.41 -11.03 -7.72
N LEU A 171 -10.61 -10.11 -8.66
CA LEU A 171 -9.90 -10.03 -9.93
C LEU A 171 -9.24 -8.65 -10.08
N GLY A 172 -8.00 -8.63 -10.57
CA GLY A 172 -7.26 -7.39 -10.81
C GLY A 172 -6.80 -6.66 -9.54
N LEU A 173 -6.74 -7.34 -8.39
CA LEU A 173 -6.34 -6.78 -7.10
C LEU A 173 -4.85 -6.38 -7.11
N GLY A 174 -4.57 -5.14 -6.71
CA GLY A 174 -3.23 -4.63 -6.52
C GLY A 174 -2.63 -5.01 -5.17
N GLY A 175 -1.45 -4.45 -4.88
CA GLY A 175 -0.69 -4.76 -3.68
C GLY A 175 0.44 -3.78 -3.45
N LEU A 176 0.97 -3.78 -2.23
CA LEU A 176 2.02 -2.85 -1.80
C LEU A 176 3.01 -3.56 -0.87
N ALA A 177 4.30 -3.31 -1.09
CA ALA A 177 5.37 -3.65 -0.15
C ALA A 177 6.13 -2.37 0.23
N VAL A 178 6.36 -2.19 1.53
CA VAL A 178 7.02 -1.01 2.08
C VAL A 178 8.00 -1.42 3.17
N GLU A 179 9.14 -0.75 3.19
CA GLU A 179 10.11 -0.78 4.27
C GLU A 179 10.10 0.56 4.97
N ALA A 180 10.05 0.58 6.30
CA ALA A 180 10.23 1.81 7.05
C ALA A 180 11.06 1.60 8.30
N GLU A 181 11.75 2.66 8.69
CA GLU A 181 12.49 2.73 9.94
C GLU A 181 12.32 4.08 10.61
N ALA A 182 12.44 4.06 11.94
CA ALA A 182 12.60 5.24 12.77
C ALA A 182 13.99 5.21 13.39
N LEU A 183 14.79 6.22 13.08
CA LEU A 183 16.16 6.40 13.53
C LEU A 183 16.21 7.46 14.62
N ASP A 184 17.00 7.27 15.67
CA ASP A 184 17.24 8.34 16.65
C ASP A 184 18.22 9.42 16.16
N GLY A 185 18.50 10.41 17.00
CA GLY A 185 19.46 11.48 16.68
C GLY A 185 20.90 11.01 16.40
N ALA A 186 21.26 9.79 16.79
CA ALA A 186 22.55 9.17 16.47
C ALA A 186 22.49 8.28 15.21
N GLY A 187 21.34 8.23 14.53
CA GLY A 187 21.12 7.36 13.37
C GLY A 187 20.90 5.90 13.73
N VAL A 188 20.69 5.57 15.01
CA VAL A 188 20.44 4.19 15.45
C VAL A 188 18.98 3.85 15.21
N GLN A 189 18.73 2.71 14.57
CA GLN A 189 17.39 2.20 14.35
C GLN A 189 16.70 1.88 15.69
N ARG A 190 15.54 2.50 15.96
CA ARG A 190 14.71 2.29 17.15
C ARG A 190 13.37 1.64 16.85
N ALA A 191 12.93 1.72 15.60
CA ALA A 191 11.83 0.94 15.09
C ALA A 191 12.09 0.61 13.63
N ALA A 192 11.65 -0.56 13.17
CA ALA A 192 11.62 -0.88 11.76
C ALA A 192 10.48 -1.85 11.44
N ILE A 193 10.03 -1.80 10.21
CA ILE A 193 9.03 -2.71 9.67
C ILE A 193 9.34 -3.03 8.21
N LEU A 194 9.29 -4.33 7.89
CA LEU A 194 9.00 -4.81 6.55
C LEU A 194 7.52 -5.13 6.53
N TRP A 195 6.80 -4.60 5.55
CA TRP A 195 5.38 -4.80 5.43
C TRP A 195 5.01 -5.11 3.99
N SER A 196 4.21 -6.15 3.77
CA SER A 196 3.64 -6.43 2.47
C SER A 196 2.21 -6.90 2.59
N ARG A 197 1.35 -6.38 1.73
CA ARG A 197 -0.06 -6.72 1.70
C ARG A 197 -0.60 -6.63 0.28
N GLY A 198 -1.34 -7.64 -0.13
CA GLY A 198 -2.21 -7.53 -1.29
C GLY A 198 -3.58 -7.04 -0.89
N ALA A 199 -4.24 -6.30 -1.78
CA ALA A 199 -5.61 -5.91 -1.56
C ALA A 199 -6.51 -7.15 -1.62
N ASN A 200 -7.60 -7.14 -0.85
CA ASN A 200 -8.56 -8.23 -0.83
C ASN A 200 -9.98 -7.70 -1.10
N SER A 201 -10.86 -8.61 -1.48
CA SER A 201 -12.23 -8.30 -1.88
C SER A 201 -13.13 -7.80 -0.76
N ILE A 202 -12.74 -8.00 0.50
CA ILE A 202 -13.59 -7.79 1.67
C ILE A 202 -13.32 -6.39 2.27
N THR A 203 -12.06 -6.01 2.40
CA THR A 203 -11.63 -4.77 3.07
C THR A 203 -11.31 -3.62 2.11
N ASN A 204 -11.15 -3.86 0.81
CA ASN A 204 -10.74 -2.83 -0.16
C ASN A 204 -11.83 -2.56 -1.21
N LYS A 205 -12.09 -1.28 -1.51
CA LYS A 205 -13.07 -0.86 -2.51
C LYS A 205 -12.50 -1.00 -3.93
N ALA A 206 -13.30 -1.40 -4.91
CA ALA A 206 -12.86 -1.46 -6.30
C ALA A 206 -12.69 -0.04 -6.85
N ARG A 207 -11.49 0.32 -7.33
CA ARG A 207 -11.22 1.62 -7.97
C ARG A 207 -10.74 1.38 -9.40
N ILE A 208 -11.22 2.18 -10.35
CA ILE A 208 -10.80 2.16 -11.77
C ILE A 208 -9.46 2.91 -11.89
N SER A 209 -8.42 2.40 -11.25
CA SER A 209 -7.08 3.02 -11.22
C SER A 209 -6.02 1.97 -11.01
N LYS A 210 -4.87 2.09 -11.70
CA LYS A 210 -3.71 1.21 -11.52
C LYS A 210 -3.09 1.29 -10.12
N VAL A 211 -3.34 2.37 -9.39
CA VAL A 211 -2.78 2.61 -8.05
C VAL A 211 -3.85 2.64 -6.97
N GLY A 212 -5.11 2.34 -7.30
CA GLY A 212 -6.22 2.45 -6.35
C GLY A 212 -5.98 1.63 -5.08
N ASP A 213 -5.58 0.37 -5.24
CA ASP A 213 -5.28 -0.50 -4.11
C ASP A 213 -4.01 -0.11 -3.37
N ALA A 214 -2.95 0.23 -4.11
CA ALA A 214 -1.69 0.66 -3.53
C ALA A 214 -1.87 1.94 -2.68
N TYR A 215 -2.72 2.86 -3.11
CA TYR A 215 -3.05 4.09 -2.38
C TYR A 215 -3.76 3.82 -1.06
N ASP A 216 -4.76 2.91 -1.06
CA ASP A 216 -5.49 2.53 0.15
C ASP A 216 -4.59 1.73 1.12
N LEU A 217 -3.77 0.82 0.58
CA LEU A 217 -2.78 0.06 1.35
C LEU A 217 -1.69 0.96 1.94
N ALA A 218 -1.29 2.02 1.22
CA ALA A 218 -0.31 3.00 1.68
C ALA A 218 -0.79 3.74 2.94
N ALA A 219 -2.05 4.19 2.96
CA ALA A 219 -2.62 4.83 4.15
C ALA A 219 -2.69 3.85 5.34
N ALA A 220 -3.07 2.60 5.08
CA ALA A 220 -3.12 1.55 6.11
C ALA A 220 -1.74 1.26 6.70
N PHE A 221 -0.72 1.12 5.85
CA PHE A 221 0.67 0.95 6.27
C PHE A 221 1.15 2.10 7.15
N GLY A 222 0.99 3.35 6.70
CA GLY A 222 1.47 4.52 7.43
C GLY A 222 0.83 4.65 8.81
N SER A 223 -0.46 4.34 8.92
CA SER A 223 -1.16 4.28 10.21
C SER A 223 -0.62 3.15 11.10
N GLU A 224 -0.44 1.94 10.55
CA GLU A 224 0.05 0.77 11.30
C GLU A 224 1.45 1.00 11.87
N PHE A 225 2.38 1.49 11.06
CA PHE A 225 3.75 1.77 11.48
C PHE A 225 3.81 2.86 12.56
N SER A 226 3.09 3.97 12.37
CA SER A 226 3.01 5.03 13.38
C SER A 226 2.41 4.54 14.69
N ARG A 227 1.33 3.75 14.62
CA ARG A 227 0.66 3.19 15.79
C ARG A 227 1.56 2.26 16.58
N MET A 228 2.34 1.45 15.89
CA MET A 228 3.31 0.54 16.48
C MET A 228 4.35 1.31 17.31
N ILE A 229 4.85 2.43 16.78
CA ILE A 229 5.79 3.33 17.48
C ILE A 229 5.10 4.02 18.66
N ILE A 230 3.94 4.65 18.43
CA ILE A 230 3.17 5.38 19.46
C ILE A 230 2.84 4.48 20.65
N ALA A 231 2.42 3.24 20.37
CA ALA A 231 2.03 2.27 21.38
C ALA A 231 3.23 1.51 21.98
N GLY A 232 4.40 1.54 21.34
CA GLY A 232 5.55 0.71 21.71
C GLY A 232 5.24 -0.79 21.67
N LYS A 233 4.36 -1.21 20.76
CA LYS A 233 3.87 -2.60 20.66
C LYS A 233 3.78 -3.02 19.21
N GLU A 234 4.20 -4.24 18.93
CA GLU A 234 4.06 -4.82 17.59
C GLU A 234 2.58 -4.91 17.18
N PRO A 235 2.28 -4.78 15.87
CA PRO A 235 0.95 -4.98 15.35
C PRO A 235 0.51 -6.44 15.57
N GLY A 236 -0.40 -6.65 16.54
CA GLY A 236 -0.96 -7.97 16.81
C GLY A 236 -2.06 -8.36 15.81
N GLY A 237 -2.14 -9.64 15.46
CA GLY A 237 -3.03 -10.15 14.40
C GLY A 237 -4.54 -10.02 14.64
N LEU A 238 -4.96 -9.63 15.84
CA LEU A 238 -6.38 -9.43 16.20
C LEU A 238 -6.60 -8.20 17.11
N ASN A 239 -5.79 -7.14 16.98
CA ASN A 239 -6.07 -5.89 17.70
C ASN A 239 -7.22 -5.15 17.02
N ILE A 240 -8.46 -5.54 17.34
CA ILE A 240 -9.66 -4.74 17.07
C ILE A 240 -9.59 -3.52 18.00
N ARG A 241 -8.82 -2.50 17.59
CA ARG A 241 -8.75 -1.22 18.29
C ARG A 241 -9.68 -0.22 17.61
N LEU A 242 -10.52 0.41 18.42
CA LEU A 242 -11.34 1.53 17.96
C LEU A 242 -10.41 2.68 17.54
N PRO A 243 -10.61 3.28 16.35
CA PRO A 243 -9.88 4.47 15.96
C PRO A 243 -10.14 5.62 16.95
N SER A 244 -9.16 6.49 17.15
CA SER A 244 -9.35 7.66 18.02
C SER A 244 -10.25 8.69 17.33
N PHE A 245 -10.90 9.57 18.11
CA PHE A 245 -11.69 10.67 17.53
C PHE A 245 -10.85 11.54 16.60
N TYR A 246 -9.56 11.71 16.93
CA TYR A 246 -8.61 12.43 16.11
C TYR A 246 -8.39 11.76 14.74
N GLU A 247 -8.23 10.43 14.70
CA GLU A 247 -8.13 9.67 13.44
C GLU A 247 -9.40 9.73 12.62
N ILE A 248 -10.57 9.60 13.25
CA ILE A 248 -11.86 9.72 12.56
C ILE A 248 -11.95 11.11 11.91
N ARG A 249 -11.67 12.17 12.68
CA ARG A 249 -11.75 13.56 12.19
C ARG A 249 -10.77 13.82 11.05
N THR A 250 -9.52 13.39 11.18
CA THR A 250 -8.49 13.62 10.14
C THR A 250 -8.69 12.73 8.91
N GLY A 251 -9.18 11.50 9.10
CA GLY A 251 -9.60 10.60 8.02
C GLY A 251 -10.74 11.18 7.19
N LEU A 252 -11.69 11.87 7.83
CA LEU A 252 -12.80 12.58 7.16
C LEU A 252 -12.40 13.93 6.54
N GLY A 253 -11.10 14.26 6.49
CA GLY A 253 -10.57 15.48 5.86
C GLY A 253 -10.37 16.65 6.83
N GLY A 254 -10.46 16.42 8.13
CA GLY A 254 -10.17 17.41 9.16
C GLY A 254 -8.70 17.83 9.21
N LYS A 255 -8.42 19.00 9.82
CA LYS A 255 -7.07 19.55 9.95
C LYS A 255 -6.13 18.64 10.76
N PRO A 256 -4.86 18.44 10.36
CA PRO A 256 -3.89 17.69 11.17
C PRO A 256 -3.52 18.42 12.46
N GLY A 257 -2.90 17.70 13.40
CA GLY A 257 -2.37 18.22 14.67
C GLY A 257 -1.11 19.07 14.49
N SER A 258 -0.43 18.96 13.34
CA SER A 258 0.69 19.82 12.96
C SER A 258 0.48 20.44 11.57
N PRO A 259 0.74 21.75 11.38
CA PRO A 259 0.68 22.40 10.07
C PRO A 259 1.70 21.82 9.09
N LEU A 260 2.80 21.24 9.58
CA LEU A 260 3.80 20.59 8.73
C LEU A 260 3.21 19.40 7.97
N CYS A 261 2.20 18.73 8.51
CA CYS A 261 1.55 17.61 7.82
C CYS A 261 0.76 18.04 6.59
N GLU A 262 0.43 19.33 6.43
CA GLU A 262 -0.21 19.81 5.20
C GLU A 262 0.72 19.75 3.97
N SER A 263 2.04 19.64 4.20
CA SER A 263 3.03 19.44 3.13
C SER A 263 2.83 18.14 2.35
N PHE A 264 2.24 17.12 2.98
CA PHE A 264 1.91 15.83 2.33
C PHE A 264 0.50 15.82 1.70
N GLY A 265 -0.15 16.98 1.65
CA GLY A 265 -1.52 17.14 1.17
C GLY A 265 -2.57 16.77 2.23
N ARG A 266 -3.84 17.04 1.92
CA ARG A 266 -4.98 16.69 2.79
C ARG A 266 -5.63 15.39 2.34
N SER A 267 -6.15 14.62 3.31
CA SER A 267 -6.98 13.48 3.00
C SER A 267 -8.20 13.97 2.19
N PRO A 268 -8.57 13.29 1.09
CA PRO A 268 -9.76 13.64 0.33
C PRO A 268 -11.08 13.47 1.12
N GLY A 269 -11.02 12.89 2.33
CA GLY A 269 -12.11 12.90 3.29
C GLY A 269 -13.38 12.24 2.77
N VAL A 270 -14.54 12.84 3.09
CA VAL A 270 -15.86 12.35 2.65
C VAL A 270 -15.98 12.29 1.12
N ILE A 271 -15.38 13.25 0.41
CA ILE A 271 -15.37 13.27 -1.06
C ILE A 271 -14.57 12.08 -1.61
N GLY A 272 -13.43 11.76 -0.97
CA GLY A 272 -12.66 10.55 -1.26
C GLY A 272 -13.45 9.27 -0.99
N ALA A 273 -14.19 9.22 0.12
CA ALA A 273 -15.02 8.07 0.50
C ALA A 273 -16.16 7.82 -0.49
N LEU A 274 -16.84 8.89 -0.93
CA LEU A 274 -17.88 8.84 -1.97
C LEU A 274 -17.28 8.45 -3.32
N GLY A 275 -16.20 9.11 -3.75
CA GLY A 275 -15.50 8.77 -4.98
C GLY A 275 -15.08 7.30 -5.02
N ALA A 276 -14.51 6.78 -3.93
CA ALA A 276 -14.14 5.37 -3.83
C ALA A 276 -15.35 4.42 -3.90
N SER A 277 -16.52 4.81 -3.36
CA SER A 277 -17.76 4.01 -3.51
C SER A 277 -18.25 3.93 -4.95
N PHE A 278 -18.00 4.96 -5.77
CA PHE A 278 -18.28 4.96 -7.21
C PHE A 278 -17.11 4.45 -8.06
N GLY A 279 -16.04 3.95 -7.43
CA GLY A 279 -14.85 3.46 -8.11
C GLY A 279 -13.95 4.52 -8.74
N ALA A 280 -14.09 5.79 -8.37
CA ALA A 280 -13.26 6.88 -8.87
C ALA A 280 -11.77 6.66 -8.55
N PRO A 281 -10.86 6.97 -9.49
CA PRO A 281 -9.42 6.92 -9.24
C PRO A 281 -9.01 7.93 -8.16
N PRO A 282 -7.96 7.65 -7.35
CA PRO A 282 -7.50 8.55 -6.29
C PRO A 282 -7.18 9.96 -6.80
N SER A 283 -6.67 10.08 -8.02
CA SER A 283 -6.31 11.37 -8.65
C SER A 283 -7.49 12.30 -8.89
N TRP A 284 -8.73 11.81 -8.87
CA TRP A 284 -9.92 12.66 -8.97
C TRP A 284 -10.20 13.38 -7.66
N THR A 285 -9.98 12.70 -6.53
CA THR A 285 -10.35 13.18 -5.20
C THR A 285 -9.18 13.75 -4.41
N ASP A 286 -7.98 13.20 -4.58
CA ASP A 286 -6.76 13.64 -3.92
C ASP A 286 -5.92 14.50 -4.87
N LYS A 287 -5.61 15.73 -4.45
CA LYS A 287 -4.79 16.69 -5.20
C LYS A 287 -3.28 16.54 -4.94
N GLY A 288 -2.88 15.65 -4.03
CA GLY A 288 -1.51 15.43 -3.62
C GLY A 288 -0.95 16.52 -2.70
N ALA A 289 0.34 16.44 -2.41
CA ALA A 289 1.11 17.51 -1.80
C ALA A 289 1.05 18.79 -2.65
N ARG A 290 0.98 19.96 -1.99
CA ARG A 290 1.11 21.24 -2.72
C ARG A 290 2.55 21.36 -3.21
N ALA A 291 2.75 21.75 -4.46
CA ALA A 291 4.06 21.75 -5.13
C ALA A 291 5.16 22.63 -4.47
N SER A 292 4.82 23.41 -3.45
CA SER A 292 5.71 24.36 -2.76
C SER A 292 6.19 23.92 -1.37
N SER A 293 5.90 22.71 -0.91
CA SER A 293 6.11 22.34 0.51
C SER A 293 7.38 21.54 0.83
N PHE A 294 8.15 21.12 -0.16
CA PHE A 294 9.50 20.59 0.06
C PHE A 294 10.50 21.51 -0.65
N PRO A 295 11.43 22.18 0.05
CA PRO A 295 12.51 22.87 -0.62
C PRO A 295 13.22 21.82 -1.48
N ALA A 296 13.26 22.07 -2.78
CA ALA A 296 13.94 21.23 -3.74
C ALA A 296 15.34 20.93 -3.17
N GLN A 297 15.65 19.65 -3.00
CA GLN A 297 17.02 19.23 -2.77
C GLN A 297 17.81 19.75 -3.98
N THR A 298 18.58 20.81 -3.76
CA THR A 298 19.54 21.31 -4.72
C THR A 298 20.57 20.21 -4.89
N SER A 299 20.33 19.34 -5.86
CA SER A 299 21.36 18.47 -6.41
C SER A 299 22.48 19.39 -6.89
N PRO A 300 23.71 19.29 -6.36
CA PRO A 300 24.80 20.03 -6.94
C PRO A 300 24.97 19.50 -8.35
N SER A 301 24.72 20.36 -9.35
CA SER A 301 25.14 20.10 -10.73
C SER A 301 26.63 19.77 -10.69
N VAL A 302 26.94 18.48 -10.83
CA VAL A 302 28.29 18.04 -11.18
C VAL A 302 28.55 18.63 -12.55
N LYS A 303 29.23 19.78 -12.58
CA LYS A 303 29.86 20.28 -13.80
C LYS A 303 30.84 19.20 -14.23
N LEU A 304 30.48 18.49 -15.30
CA LEU A 304 31.37 17.60 -16.01
C LEU A 304 32.59 18.44 -16.44
N ALA A 305 33.71 18.30 -15.73
CA ALA A 305 34.95 18.92 -16.13
C ALA A 305 35.41 18.30 -17.45
N ALA A 306 35.68 19.16 -18.44
CA ALA A 306 36.23 18.77 -19.73
C ALA A 306 37.60 18.06 -19.55
N PRO A 307 37.97 17.12 -20.45
CA PRO A 307 39.23 16.42 -20.34
C PRO A 307 40.40 17.38 -20.60
N VAL A 308 41.32 17.46 -19.64
CA VAL A 308 42.62 18.14 -19.81
C VAL A 308 43.50 17.26 -20.68
N ASN A 309 43.82 17.75 -21.88
CA ASN A 309 44.88 17.23 -22.73
C ASN A 309 46.26 17.60 -22.15
N GLY A 310 47.18 16.64 -22.15
CA GLY A 310 48.62 16.89 -22.05
C GLY A 310 49.31 16.21 -20.87
N GLU A 311 50.07 15.15 -21.13
CA GLU A 311 51.54 15.21 -21.12
C GLU A 311 52.09 13.79 -21.41
N ARG A 312 52.63 13.61 -22.62
CA ARG A 312 53.32 12.38 -23.04
C ARG A 312 54.73 12.38 -22.45
N ARG A 313 54.91 11.75 -21.28
CA ARG A 313 56.25 11.53 -20.71
C ARG A 313 56.86 10.26 -21.32
N GLN A 314 57.65 10.42 -22.39
CA GLN A 314 58.55 9.39 -22.89
C GLN A 314 59.64 9.13 -21.84
N THR A 315 59.64 7.95 -21.24
CA THR A 315 60.79 7.42 -20.50
C THR A 315 61.74 6.77 -21.49
N SER A 316 62.89 7.41 -21.69
CA SER A 316 64.07 6.81 -22.29
C SER A 316 64.63 5.74 -21.34
N SER A 317 64.82 4.53 -21.82
CA SER A 317 65.77 3.57 -21.25
C SER A 317 66.45 2.82 -22.39
N ALA A 318 67.76 3.07 -22.46
CA ALA A 318 68.72 2.41 -23.32
C ALA A 318 69.15 1.05 -22.73
N LEU A 319 69.64 0.19 -23.62
CA LEU A 319 70.51 -1.02 -23.51
C LEU A 319 69.89 -2.15 -24.37
N ASN A 320 70.58 -2.90 -25.24
CA ASN A 320 72.00 -3.07 -25.60
C ASN A 320 72.04 -4.16 -26.73
N PRO A 321 73.24 -4.60 -27.16
CA PRO A 321 74.09 -4.05 -28.22
C PRO A 321 73.68 -4.42 -29.67
#